data_AF-A0A7K2THW6-F1
#
_entry.id   AF-A0A7K2THW6-F1
#
_cell.length_a   1.000
_cell.length_b   1.000
_cell.length_c   1.000
_cell.angle_alpha   90.00
_cell.angle_beta   90.00
_cell.angle_gamma   90.00
#
_symmetry.space_group_name_H-M   'P 1'
#
loop_
_entity.id
_entity.type
_entity.pdbx_description
1 polymer ?
#
loop_
_entity_poly.entity_id
_entity_poly.type
_entity_poly.pdbx_seq_one_letter_code
_entity_poly.pdbx_strand_id
1 'polypeptide(L)'
;MADDKQISDVARVCHDANRAWQIASGDPAVSPSWDESPEWQRVSAIQGVRKALEGATPEQLHQDWCDFKTSDGWVYGPVKDEAAKTHPCLMSYRDLPPEQRRKDALFAAIVAALTSEESHDG
;
A
#
# COMPACT_ATOMS: atom_id res chain seq x y z
N MET A 1 17.40 13.01 0.26
CA MET A 1 16.90 11.67 0.63
C MET A 1 16.02 11.83 1.85
N ALA A 2 14.80 11.29 1.83
CA ALA A 2 13.87 11.40 2.96
C ALA A 2 14.44 10.67 4.19
N ASP A 3 14.28 11.26 5.37
CA ASP A 3 14.67 10.60 6.62
C ASP A 3 13.63 9.55 7.07
N ASP A 4 14.01 8.67 8.00
CA ASP A 4 13.13 7.57 8.44
C ASP A 4 11.81 8.05 9.07
N LYS A 5 11.81 9.23 9.70
CA LYS A 5 10.60 9.81 10.26
C LYS A 5 9.66 10.26 9.14
N GLN A 6 10.19 10.95 8.12
CA GLN A 6 9.42 11.38 6.96
C GLN A 6 8.82 10.18 6.22
N ILE A 7 9.59 9.10 6.00
CA ILE A 7 9.08 7.87 5.37
C ILE A 7 7.93 7.28 6.18
N SER A 8 8.05 7.20 7.51
CA SER A 8 6.99 6.69 8.37
C SER A 8 5.74 7.58 8.34
N ASP A 9 5.89 8.90 8.32
CA ASP A 9 4.77 9.83 8.25
C ASP A 9 4.04 9.72 6.90
N VAL A 10 4.77 9.62 5.78
CA VAL A 10 4.20 9.40 4.45
C VAL A 10 3.49 8.04 4.37
N ALA A 11 4.07 6.99 4.96
CA ALA A 11 3.45 5.67 5.01
C ALA A 11 2.10 5.68 5.73
N ARG A 12 1.99 6.42 6.85
CA ARG A 12 0.72 6.65 7.54
C ARG A 12 -0.30 7.32 6.63
N VAL A 13 0.07 8.42 5.95
CA VAL A 13 -0.84 9.12 5.03
C VAL A 13 -1.33 8.19 3.92
N CYS A 14 -0.43 7.42 3.31
CA CYS A 14 -0.78 6.49 2.25
C CYS A 14 -1.74 5.39 2.74
N HIS A 15 -1.49 4.82 3.92
CA HIS A 15 -2.36 3.81 4.53
C HIS A 15 -3.75 4.37 4.82
N ASP A 16 -3.84 5.52 5.46
CA ASP A 16 -5.13 6.12 5.82
C ASP A 16 -5.92 6.57 4.57
N ALA A 17 -5.24 7.05 3.52
CA ALA A 17 -5.86 7.36 2.25
C ALA A 17 -6.40 6.10 1.54
N ASN A 18 -5.61 5.01 1.51
CA ASN A 18 -6.08 3.73 0.98
C ASN A 18 -7.26 3.19 1.78
N ARG A 19 -7.23 3.31 3.12
CA ARG A 19 -8.34 2.92 3.98
C ARG A 19 -9.60 3.76 3.70
N ALA A 20 -9.46 5.07 3.53
CA ALA A 20 -10.56 5.94 3.15
C ALA A 20 -11.15 5.55 1.78
N TRP A 21 -10.27 5.20 0.82
CA TRP A 21 -10.69 4.69 -0.48
C TRP A 21 -11.44 3.36 -0.37
N GLN A 22 -10.98 2.41 0.46
CA GLN A 22 -11.69 1.16 0.72
C GLN A 22 -13.12 1.39 1.22
N ILE A 23 -13.31 2.35 2.14
CA ILE A 23 -14.65 2.72 2.62
C ILE A 23 -15.49 3.31 1.49
N ALA A 24 -14.93 4.26 0.74
CA ALA A 24 -15.64 4.95 -0.34
C ALA A 24 -16.03 3.99 -1.49
N SER A 25 -15.21 2.99 -1.78
CA SER A 25 -15.48 1.97 -2.80
C SER A 25 -16.36 0.82 -2.32
N GLY A 26 -16.72 0.78 -1.03
CA GLY A 26 -17.50 -0.32 -0.45
C GLY A 26 -16.73 -1.65 -0.37
N ASP A 27 -15.40 -1.60 -0.18
CA ASP A 27 -14.58 -2.79 0.03
C ASP A 27 -15.05 -3.52 1.31
N PRO A 28 -15.41 -4.82 1.24
CA PRO A 28 -15.87 -5.56 2.40
C PRO A 28 -14.76 -5.83 3.43
N ALA A 29 -13.49 -5.63 3.07
CA ALA A 29 -12.32 -5.88 3.89
C ALA A 29 -11.51 -4.59 4.16
N VAL A 30 -12.18 -3.60 4.76
CA VAL A 30 -11.55 -2.32 5.16
C VAL A 30 -10.44 -2.57 6.19
N SER A 31 -9.28 -1.95 5.98
CA SER A 31 -8.15 -2.02 6.91
C SER A 31 -8.43 -1.29 8.24
N PRO A 32 -7.83 -1.71 9.36
CA PRO A 32 -7.85 -0.93 10.59
C PRO A 32 -7.18 0.44 10.39
N SER A 33 -7.43 1.38 11.31
CA SER A 33 -6.70 2.66 11.33
C SER A 33 -5.20 2.41 11.47
N TRP A 34 -4.34 3.38 11.11
CA TRP A 34 -2.89 3.21 11.25
C TRP A 34 -2.48 2.80 12.68
N ASP A 35 -3.06 3.42 13.70
CA ASP A 35 -2.69 3.19 15.10
C ASP A 35 -3.13 1.81 15.62
N GLU A 36 -4.18 1.24 15.03
CA GLU A 36 -4.67 -0.11 15.32
C GLU A 36 -4.09 -1.17 14.38
N SER A 37 -3.33 -0.75 13.35
CA SER A 37 -2.78 -1.66 12.36
C SER A 37 -1.66 -2.52 12.97
N PRO A 38 -1.67 -3.83 12.72
CA PRO A 38 -0.59 -4.70 13.17
C PRO A 38 0.74 -4.23 12.58
N GLU A 39 1.83 -4.52 13.29
CA GLU A 39 3.17 -4.05 12.93
C GLU A 39 3.55 -4.43 11.49
N TRP A 40 3.26 -5.66 11.06
CA TRP A 40 3.55 -6.11 9.70
C TRP A 40 2.87 -5.23 8.63
N GLN A 41 1.68 -4.68 8.91
CA GLN A 41 0.95 -3.85 7.96
C GLN A 41 1.59 -2.46 7.85
N ARG A 42 2.02 -1.89 8.99
CA ARG A 42 2.77 -0.63 9.02
C ARG A 42 4.13 -0.78 8.35
N VAL A 43 4.84 -1.89 8.59
CA VAL A 43 6.12 -2.21 7.92
C VAL A 43 5.94 -2.36 6.41
N SER A 44 4.88 -3.05 5.97
CA SER A 44 4.57 -3.20 4.54
C SER A 44 4.31 -1.84 3.87
N ALA A 45 3.56 -0.94 4.52
CA ALA A 45 3.36 0.42 4.01
C ALA A 45 4.67 1.20 3.92
N ILE A 46 5.53 1.12 4.94
CA ILE A 46 6.85 1.77 4.94
C ILE A 46 7.74 1.24 3.80
N GLN A 47 7.73 -0.07 3.56
CA GLN A 47 8.44 -0.68 2.42
C GLN A 47 7.89 -0.17 1.08
N GLY A 48 6.56 -0.07 0.95
CA GLY A 48 5.91 0.51 -0.21
C GLY A 48 6.34 1.96 -0.50
N VAL A 49 6.48 2.80 0.54
CA VAL A 49 7.01 4.17 0.36
C VAL A 49 8.43 4.16 -0.16
N ARG A 50 9.31 3.31 0.40
CA ARG A 50 10.70 3.19 -0.07
C ARG A 50 10.75 2.76 -1.54
N LYS A 51 9.92 1.80 -1.93
CA LYS A 51 9.82 1.34 -3.33
C LYS A 51 9.29 2.41 -4.27
N ALA A 52 8.28 3.17 -3.85
CA ALA A 52 7.80 4.31 -4.63
C ALA A 52 8.88 5.38 -4.81
N LEU A 53 9.71 5.65 -3.79
CA LEU A 53 10.86 6.56 -3.88
C LEU A 53 11.97 6.04 -4.82
N GLU A 54 12.09 4.73 -5.00
CA GLU A 54 12.96 4.10 -5.99
C GLU A 54 12.39 4.18 -7.43
N GLY A 55 11.19 4.75 -7.60
CA GLY A 55 10.52 4.89 -8.89
C GLY A 55 9.64 3.69 -9.28
N ALA A 56 9.26 2.85 -8.31
CA ALA A 56 8.34 1.75 -8.57
C ALA A 56 6.98 2.25 -9.11
N THR A 57 6.51 1.61 -10.17
CA THR A 57 5.16 1.82 -10.72
C THR A 57 4.10 1.21 -9.80
N PRO A 58 2.81 1.59 -9.91
CA PRO A 58 1.73 0.96 -9.15
C PRO A 58 1.68 -0.57 -9.27
N GLU A 59 1.98 -1.11 -10.45
CA GLU A 59 2.05 -2.57 -10.66
C GLU A 59 3.21 -3.21 -9.89
N GLN A 60 4.36 -2.54 -9.84
CA GLN A 60 5.51 -3.02 -9.06
C GLN A 60 5.27 -2.91 -7.56
N LEU A 61 4.61 -1.84 -7.09
CA LEU A 61 4.19 -1.72 -5.68
C LEU A 61 3.25 -2.87 -5.27
N HIS A 62 2.29 -3.21 -6.13
CA HIS A 62 1.41 -4.37 -5.90
C HIS A 62 2.19 -5.68 -5.87
N GLN A 63 3.14 -5.88 -6.79
CA GLN A 63 3.97 -7.07 -6.82
C GLN A 63 4.83 -7.19 -5.56
N ASP A 64 5.45 -6.10 -5.10
CA ASP A 64 6.24 -6.08 -3.87
C ASP A 64 5.37 -6.38 -2.63
N TRP A 65 4.12 -5.88 -2.60
CA TRP A 65 3.15 -6.23 -1.55
C TRP A 65 2.79 -7.73 -1.59
N CYS A 66 2.59 -8.30 -2.79
CA CYS A 66 2.33 -9.73 -2.96
C CYS A 66 3.51 -10.59 -2.49
N ASP A 67 4.73 -10.18 -2.81
CA ASP A 67 5.95 -10.88 -2.44
C ASP A 67 6.17 -10.84 -0.93
N PHE A 68 5.97 -9.67 -0.30
CA PHE A 68 6.00 -9.54 1.15
C PHE A 68 5.01 -10.50 1.82
N LYS A 69 3.76 -10.51 1.35
CA LYS A 69 2.71 -11.40 1.85
C LYS A 69 3.05 -12.87 1.66
N THR A 70 3.49 -13.24 0.47
CA THR A 70 3.84 -14.64 0.14
C THR A 70 5.02 -15.13 0.96
N SER A 71 6.01 -14.26 1.23
CA SER A 71 7.16 -14.58 2.10
C SER A 71 6.75 -14.84 3.55
N ASP A 72 5.67 -14.22 4.01
CA ASP A 72 5.04 -14.51 5.31
C ASP A 72 4.07 -15.71 5.24
N GLY A 73 4.00 -16.41 4.11
CA GLY A 73 3.18 -17.61 3.93
C GLY A 73 1.71 -17.33 3.60
N TRP A 74 1.38 -16.12 3.12
CA TRP A 74 0.06 -15.84 2.59
C TRP A 74 -0.13 -16.44 1.20
N VAL A 75 -1.37 -16.85 0.90
CA VAL A 75 -1.76 -17.43 -0.38
C VAL A 75 -3.04 -16.80 -0.91
N TYR A 76 -3.32 -16.97 -2.20
CA TYR A 76 -4.59 -16.57 -2.77
C TYR A 76 -5.77 -17.29 -2.07
N GLY A 77 -6.84 -16.54 -1.81
CA GLY A 77 -8.14 -17.09 -1.44
C GLY A 77 -9.25 -16.08 -1.68
N PRO A 78 -10.52 -16.52 -1.85
CA PRO A 78 -11.61 -15.64 -2.29
C PRO A 78 -11.98 -14.55 -1.28
N VAL A 79 -11.56 -14.70 -0.02
CA VAL A 79 -11.77 -13.76 1.07
C VAL A 79 -10.48 -13.55 1.85
N LYS A 80 -10.33 -12.39 2.47
CA LYS A 80 -9.23 -12.13 3.40
C LYS A 80 -9.48 -12.91 4.69
N ASP A 81 -8.54 -13.77 5.06
CA ASP A 81 -8.55 -14.51 6.33
C ASP A 81 -7.14 -14.45 6.92
N GLU A 82 -6.99 -13.87 8.11
CA GLU A 82 -5.68 -13.70 8.75
C GLU A 82 -5.17 -14.99 9.40
N ALA A 83 -6.07 -15.86 9.86
CA ALA A 83 -5.71 -17.13 10.48
C ALA A 83 -5.28 -18.15 9.41
N ALA A 84 -6.01 -18.22 8.29
CA ALA A 84 -5.66 -19.04 7.14
C ALA A 84 -4.61 -18.41 6.22
N LYS A 85 -4.23 -17.14 6.48
CA LYS A 85 -3.35 -16.31 5.65
C LYS A 85 -3.78 -16.27 4.18
N THR A 86 -5.05 -16.02 3.90
CA THR A 86 -5.56 -15.87 2.53
C THR A 86 -5.88 -14.42 2.19
N HIS A 87 -5.69 -14.03 0.92
CA HIS A 87 -6.11 -12.71 0.44
C HIS A 87 -6.55 -12.74 -1.03
N PRO A 88 -7.67 -12.07 -1.41
CA PRO A 88 -8.19 -12.11 -2.78
C PRO A 88 -7.32 -11.38 -3.79
N CYS A 89 -6.54 -10.40 -3.34
CA CYS A 89 -5.65 -9.63 -4.20
C CYS A 89 -4.28 -10.28 -4.46
N LEU A 90 -3.99 -11.48 -3.92
CA LEU A 90 -2.75 -12.21 -4.25
C LEU A 90 -2.86 -12.86 -5.63
N MET A 91 -2.87 -12.00 -6.66
CA MET A 91 -3.01 -12.33 -8.07
C MET A 91 -2.29 -11.28 -8.91
N SER A 92 -2.23 -11.51 -10.23
CA SER A 92 -1.61 -10.57 -11.16
C SER A 92 -2.30 -9.20 -11.13
N TYR A 93 -1.52 -8.13 -11.29
CA TYR A 93 -2.04 -6.76 -11.28
C TYR A 93 -3.12 -6.53 -12.35
N ARG A 94 -3.00 -7.20 -13.49
CA ARG A 94 -3.96 -7.12 -14.61
C ARG A 94 -5.33 -7.69 -14.24
N ASP A 95 -5.37 -8.69 -13.37
CA ASP A 95 -6.60 -9.37 -12.94
C ASP A 95 -7.26 -8.68 -11.75
N LEU A 96 -6.60 -7.70 -11.12
CA LEU A 96 -7.18 -6.95 -10.01
C LEU A 96 -8.46 -6.21 -10.41
N PRO A 97 -9.42 -6.09 -9.48
CA PRO A 97 -10.51 -5.14 -9.61
C PRO A 97 -9.95 -3.71 -9.80
N PRO A 98 -10.60 -2.87 -10.63
CA PRO A 98 -10.19 -1.49 -10.83
C PRO A 98 -10.03 -0.68 -9.53
N GLU A 99 -10.86 -0.98 -8.53
CA GLU A 99 -10.85 -0.33 -7.21
C GLU A 99 -9.58 -0.68 -6.43
N GLN A 100 -9.06 -1.90 -6.57
CA GLN A 100 -7.81 -2.30 -5.92
C GLN A 100 -6.60 -1.64 -6.63
N ARG A 101 -6.55 -1.63 -7.96
CA ARG A 101 -5.49 -0.92 -8.71
C ARG A 101 -5.41 0.58 -8.39
N ARG A 102 -6.56 1.21 -8.09
CA ARG A 102 -6.59 2.62 -7.69
C ARG A 102 -5.87 2.88 -6.37
N LYS A 103 -5.78 1.89 -5.46
CA LYS A 103 -5.02 2.01 -4.22
C LYS A 103 -3.54 2.15 -4.49
N ASP A 104 -2.99 1.36 -5.40
CA ASP A 104 -1.57 1.42 -5.76
C ASP A 104 -1.23 2.74 -6.45
N ALA A 105 -2.11 3.22 -7.34
CA ALA A 105 -1.97 4.51 -7.99
C ALA A 105 -2.07 5.69 -7.01
N LEU A 106 -3.05 5.65 -6.09
CA LEU A 106 -3.23 6.64 -5.04
C LEU A 106 -2.01 6.67 -4.11
N PHE A 107 -1.53 5.51 -3.69
CA PHE A 107 -0.33 5.36 -2.87
C PHE A 107 0.87 6.03 -3.54
N ALA A 108 1.18 5.67 -4.79
CA ALA A 108 2.29 6.26 -5.55
C ALA A 108 2.16 7.78 -5.70
N ALA A 109 0.95 8.28 -5.98
CA ALA A 109 0.69 9.71 -6.13
C ALA A 109 0.90 10.49 -4.83
N ILE A 110 0.49 9.94 -3.68
CA ILE A 110 0.72 10.55 -2.37
C ILE A 110 2.21 10.60 -2.06
N VAL A 111 2.94 9.51 -2.28
CA VAL A 111 4.40 9.51 -2.09
C VAL A 111 5.03 10.62 -2.92
N ALA A 112 4.75 10.64 -4.23
CA ALA A 112 5.29 11.68 -5.11
C ALA A 112 4.95 13.11 -4.63
N ALA A 113 3.70 13.36 -4.23
CA ALA A 113 3.27 14.68 -3.78
C ALA A 113 3.94 15.13 -2.47
N LEU A 114 4.24 14.21 -1.56
CA LEU A 114 4.77 14.53 -0.23
C LEU A 114 6.30 14.45 -0.13
N THR A 115 6.98 13.98 -1.19
CA THR A 115 8.43 13.82 -1.21
C THR A 115 9.13 14.49 -2.38
N SER A 116 8.39 15.09 -3.32
CA SER A 116 9.00 15.92 -4.36
C SER A 116 9.61 17.17 -3.72
N GLU A 117 10.88 17.47 -4.04
CA GLU A 117 11.45 18.75 -3.65
C GLU A 117 10.76 19.86 -4.45
N GLU A 118 10.26 20.89 -3.76
CA GLU A 118 9.79 22.09 -4.45
C GLU A 118 10.98 22.71 -5.17
N SER A 119 11.03 22.59 -6.50
CA SER A 119 11.80 23.52 -7.31
C SER A 119 11.12 24.89 -7.18
N HIS A 120 11.51 25.65 -6.15
CA HIS A 120 11.31 27.08 -6.09
C HIS A 120 12.10 27.70 -7.25
N ASP A 121 11.52 27.70 -8.45
CA ASP A 121 11.93 28.66 -9.48
C ASP A 121 11.44 30.03 -9.01
N GLY A 122 12.41 30.85 -8.61
CA GLY A 122 12.21 32.21 -8.09
C GLY A 122 11.93 33.25 -9.16
#